data_AF-A0A382FAF0-F1
#
_entry.id   AF-A0A382FAF0-F1
#
_cell.length_a   1.000
_cell.length_b   1.000
_cell.length_c   1.000
_cell.angle_alpha   90.00
_cell.angle_beta   90.00
_cell.angle_gamma   90.00
#
_symmetry.space_group_name_H-M   'P 1'
#
loop_
_entity.id
_entity.type
_entity.pdbx_description
1 polymer ?
#
loop_
_entity_poly.entity_id
_entity_poly.type
_entity_poly.pdbx_seq_one_letter_code
_entity_poly.pdbx_strand_id
1 'polypeptide(L)'
;MKKCIFIGVLLMSSCSQSLAPPDAVKKPYEMTIHGDTRVDNYYWMRLSDEQKSAQTYDEHTQEVVDYINLENEYTQGSLAHTKKFQDDLFNEIVGRIKKDDETVPYLKNGYYYYSRYEEKKEYAIYCRKKGSLDAEEEVMLDGNELAGGYDYFSVGGMSVSPDNNWLAYGIDTLSRRFYTIHFKNLSTGNVLKQTIPNTTGSAAWANDNKTVFYTSKNITTLLS
;
A
#
# COMPACT_ATOMS: atom_id res chain seq x y z
N MET A 1 47.86 21.31 -60.23
CA MET A 1 48.11 21.79 -58.84
C MET A 1 47.06 22.87 -58.57
N LYS A 2 46.19 22.88 -57.57
CA LYS A 2 46.01 22.15 -56.30
C LYS A 2 44.50 21.86 -56.16
N LYS A 3 44.10 20.67 -55.72
CA LYS A 3 42.72 20.41 -55.27
C LYS A 3 42.59 20.93 -53.84
N CYS A 4 41.83 22.00 -53.63
CA CYS A 4 41.43 22.43 -52.29
C CYS A 4 40.26 21.55 -51.84
N ILE A 5 40.52 20.69 -50.84
CA ILE A 5 39.49 19.93 -50.14
C ILE A 5 38.99 20.81 -49.00
N PHE A 6 37.73 21.24 -49.07
CA PHE A 6 37.04 21.87 -47.96
C PHE A 6 36.55 20.76 -47.01
N ILE A 7 37.20 20.62 -45.86
CA ILE A 7 36.71 19.80 -44.76
C ILE A 7 35.71 20.66 -43.99
N GLY A 8 34.42 20.41 -44.20
CA GLY A 8 33.36 20.96 -43.38
C GLY A 8 33.33 20.24 -42.03
N VAL A 9 33.77 20.90 -40.96
CA VAL A 9 33.62 20.42 -39.60
C VAL A 9 32.16 20.63 -39.18
N LEU A 10 31.40 19.54 -39.12
CA LEU A 10 30.05 19.55 -38.57
C LEU A 10 30.15 19.53 -37.04
N LEU A 11 30.06 20.69 -36.40
CA LEU A 11 29.90 20.80 -34.95
C LEU A 11 28.49 20.33 -34.56
N MET A 12 28.36 19.05 -34.24
CA MET A 12 27.17 18.55 -33.53
C MET A 12 27.22 19.09 -32.09
N SER A 13 26.62 20.25 -31.88
CA SER A 13 26.25 20.68 -30.53
C SER A 13 25.11 19.79 -30.06
N SER A 14 25.42 18.76 -29.29
CA SER A 14 24.43 18.08 -28.45
C SER A 14 23.99 19.07 -27.37
N CYS A 15 22.99 19.90 -27.68
CA CYS A 15 22.16 20.50 -26.65
C CYS A 15 21.48 19.35 -25.91
N SER A 16 22.01 18.95 -24.75
CA SER A 16 21.17 18.29 -23.75
C SER A 16 20.11 19.30 -23.34
N GLN A 17 18.92 19.17 -23.93
CA GLN A 17 17.77 19.96 -23.54
C GLN A 17 17.42 19.51 -22.11
N SER A 18 17.79 20.31 -21.10
CA SER A 18 17.40 20.01 -19.73
C SER A 18 15.88 20.10 -19.65
N LEU A 19 15.23 19.02 -19.22
CA LEU A 19 13.81 19.05 -18.90
C LEU A 19 13.58 20.17 -17.87
N ALA A 20 12.62 21.05 -18.14
CA ALA A 20 12.19 22.05 -17.18
C ALA A 20 11.17 21.42 -16.21
N PRO A 21 11.21 21.74 -14.91
CA PRO A 21 10.17 21.29 -13.99
C PRO A 21 8.81 21.89 -14.39
N PRO A 22 7.71 21.19 -14.13
CA PRO A 22 6.38 21.73 -14.38
C PRO A 22 6.11 22.94 -13.48
N ASP A 23 5.44 23.96 -14.03
CA ASP A 23 5.06 25.16 -13.28
C ASP A 23 3.60 25.03 -12.82
N ALA A 24 3.38 25.05 -11.51
CA ALA A 24 2.07 24.94 -10.91
C ALA A 24 1.26 26.23 -11.07
N VAL A 25 0.03 26.11 -11.58
CA VAL A 25 -0.91 27.24 -11.65
C VAL A 25 -1.21 27.75 -10.24
N LYS A 26 -1.09 29.06 -10.06
CA LYS A 26 -1.43 29.74 -8.81
C LYS A 26 -2.92 30.09 -8.80
N LYS A 27 -3.68 29.52 -7.86
CA LYS A 27 -5.09 29.85 -7.58
C LYS A 27 -5.20 30.37 -6.14
N PRO A 28 -5.21 31.69 -5.92
CA PRO A 28 -5.26 32.26 -4.58
C PRO A 28 -6.46 31.75 -3.77
N TYR A 29 -6.19 31.15 -2.61
CA TYR A 29 -7.20 30.73 -1.65
C TYR A 29 -6.90 31.35 -0.28
N GLU A 30 -7.82 32.16 0.23
CA GLU A 30 -7.65 32.84 1.52
C GLU A 30 -8.11 31.96 2.68
N MET A 31 -7.27 31.83 3.70
CA MET A 31 -7.59 31.16 4.96
C MET A 31 -7.38 32.13 6.11
N THR A 32 -8.46 32.40 6.87
CA THR A 32 -8.39 33.27 8.05
C THR A 32 -8.58 32.46 9.32
N ILE A 33 -7.57 32.47 10.20
CA ILE A 33 -7.60 31.79 11.50
C ILE A 33 -7.05 32.76 12.55
N HIS A 34 -7.74 32.88 13.68
CA HIS A 34 -7.37 33.81 14.77
C HIS A 34 -7.19 35.28 14.35
N GLY A 35 -7.91 35.71 13.30
CA GLY A 35 -7.82 37.08 12.79
C GLY A 35 -6.64 37.36 11.87
N ASP A 36 -5.83 36.34 11.52
CA ASP A 36 -4.75 36.42 10.53
C ASP A 36 -5.16 35.73 9.23
N THR A 37 -4.96 36.40 8.10
CA THR A 37 -5.32 35.90 6.76
C THR A 37 -4.07 35.51 5.98
N ARG A 38 -4.02 34.25 5.56
CA ARG A 38 -2.96 33.72 4.68
C ARG A 38 -3.54 33.35 3.33
N VAL A 39 -2.79 33.60 2.27
CA VAL A 39 -3.13 33.19 0.90
C VAL A 39 -2.33 31.96 0.52
N ASP A 40 -3.00 30.86 0.25
CA ASP A 40 -2.40 29.65 -0.32
C ASP A 40 -2.74 29.57 -1.81
N ASN A 41 -1.73 29.73 -2.67
CA ASN A 41 -1.90 29.67 -4.12
C ASN A 41 -2.09 28.24 -4.65
N TYR A 42 -1.91 27.22 -3.82
CA TYR A 42 -1.89 25.81 -4.21
C TYR A 42 -2.90 24.96 -3.44
N TYR A 43 -3.82 25.60 -2.71
CA TYR A 43 -4.87 24.92 -1.97
C TYR A 43 -5.73 24.00 -2.88
N TRP A 44 -5.85 24.36 -4.16
CA TRP A 44 -6.53 23.55 -5.17
C TRP A 44 -5.92 22.15 -5.37
N MET A 45 -4.65 21.92 -5.03
CA MET A 45 -4.07 20.57 -5.10
C MET A 45 -4.64 19.62 -4.04
N ARG A 46 -5.37 20.14 -3.05
CA ARG A 46 -5.99 19.34 -1.99
C ARG A 46 -7.32 18.76 -2.45
N LEU A 47 -7.33 17.44 -2.63
CA LEU A 47 -8.56 16.67 -2.81
C LEU A 47 -9.21 16.30 -1.49
N SER A 48 -10.54 16.24 -1.49
CA SER A 48 -11.33 15.63 -0.41
C SER A 48 -11.16 14.11 -0.39
N ASP A 49 -11.60 13.49 0.70
CA ASP A 49 -11.50 12.03 0.87
C ASP A 49 -12.47 11.26 -0.04
N GLU A 50 -13.63 11.83 -0.37
CA GLU A 50 -14.53 11.28 -1.38
C GLU A 50 -13.91 11.35 -2.77
N GLN A 51 -13.31 12.48 -3.14
CA GLN A 51 -12.64 12.63 -4.44
C GLN A 51 -11.49 11.63 -4.63
N LYS A 52 -10.66 11.43 -3.60
CA LYS A 52 -9.56 10.45 -3.65
C LYS A 52 -10.02 9.00 -3.80
N SER A 53 -11.23 8.68 -3.35
CA SER A 53 -11.78 7.31 -3.38
C SER A 53 -12.84 7.11 -4.47
N ALA A 54 -13.11 8.14 -5.28
CA ALA A 54 -14.05 8.07 -6.37
C ALA A 54 -13.48 7.21 -7.51
N GLN A 55 -14.32 6.33 -8.07
CA GLN A 55 -13.95 5.52 -9.25
C GLN A 55 -13.82 6.39 -10.51
N THR A 56 -14.52 7.52 -10.55
CA THR A 56 -14.54 8.45 -11.67
C THR A 56 -14.12 9.82 -11.17
N TYR A 57 -13.16 10.44 -11.85
CA TYR A 57 -12.67 11.76 -11.49
C TYR A 57 -13.64 12.85 -11.91
N ASP A 58 -13.89 13.79 -11.00
CA ASP A 58 -14.48 15.08 -11.34
C ASP A 58 -13.42 15.99 -11.98
N GLU A 59 -13.84 17.15 -12.50
CA GLU A 59 -12.93 18.09 -13.17
C GLU A 59 -11.77 18.54 -12.28
N HIS A 60 -12.04 18.75 -10.98
CA HIS A 60 -11.04 19.16 -10.01
C HIS A 60 -10.00 18.05 -9.76
N THR A 61 -10.45 16.81 -9.59
CA THR A 61 -9.60 15.64 -9.41
C THR A 61 -8.75 15.40 -10.64
N GLN A 62 -9.33 15.56 -11.83
CA GLN A 62 -8.59 15.45 -13.09
C GLN A 62 -7.46 16.48 -13.17
N GLU A 63 -7.72 17.74 -12.81
CA GLU A 63 -6.69 18.79 -12.81
C GLU A 63 -5.51 18.45 -11.88
N VAL A 64 -5.79 17.93 -10.68
CA VAL A 64 -4.75 17.53 -9.73
C VAL A 64 -3.95 16.33 -10.25
N VAL A 65 -4.63 15.32 -10.81
CA VAL A 65 -4.00 14.13 -11.40
C VAL A 65 -3.13 14.51 -12.59
N ASP A 66 -3.58 15.42 -13.45
CA ASP A 66 -2.81 15.91 -14.60
C ASP A 66 -1.50 16.57 -14.14
N TYR A 67 -1.56 17.40 -13.09
CA TYR A 67 -0.35 18.00 -12.53
C TYR A 67 0.60 16.96 -11.91
N ILE A 68 0.07 15.95 -11.20
CA ILE A 68 0.88 14.83 -10.68
C ILE A 68 1.56 14.07 -11.82
N ASN A 69 0.87 13.87 -12.95
CA ASN A 69 1.44 13.20 -14.12
C ASN A 69 2.59 14.02 -14.73
N LEU A 70 2.46 15.35 -14.82
CA LEU A 70 3.55 16.22 -15.27
C LEU A 70 4.78 16.12 -14.36
N GLU A 71 4.59 16.08 -13.04
CA GLU A 71 5.69 15.88 -12.08
C GLU A 71 6.33 14.49 -12.20
N ASN A 72 5.53 13.45 -12.44
CA ASN A 72 6.02 12.09 -12.69
C ASN A 72 6.85 12.03 -13.97
N GLU A 73 6.39 12.63 -15.08
CA GLU A 73 7.13 12.71 -16.34
C GLU A 73 8.46 13.44 -16.18
N TYR A 74 8.44 14.59 -15.50
CA TYR A 74 9.64 15.35 -15.19
C TYR A 74 10.64 14.53 -14.37
N THR A 75 10.16 13.82 -13.34
CA THR A 75 10.98 12.96 -12.49
C THR A 75 11.60 11.82 -13.29
N GLN A 76 10.80 11.10 -14.09
CA GLN A 76 11.28 9.98 -14.91
C GLN A 76 12.31 10.45 -15.94
N GLY A 77 12.06 11.58 -16.62
CA GLY A 77 12.99 12.13 -17.59
C GLY A 77 14.29 12.63 -16.94
N SER A 78 14.21 13.32 -15.80
CA SER A 78 15.37 13.81 -15.06
C SER A 78 16.26 12.68 -14.53
N LEU A 79 15.64 11.58 -14.10
CA LEU A 79 16.34 10.40 -13.58
C LEU A 79 16.68 9.36 -14.64
N ALA A 80 16.30 9.55 -15.91
CA ALA A 80 16.46 8.55 -16.98
C ALA A 80 17.92 8.05 -17.12
N HIS A 81 18.89 8.95 -16.95
CA HIS A 81 20.32 8.62 -17.02
C HIS A 81 20.79 7.65 -15.92
N THR A 82 20.04 7.52 -14.82
CA THR A 82 20.34 6.60 -13.70
C THR A 82 19.64 5.25 -13.82
N LYS A 83 18.84 5.02 -14.88
CA LYS A 83 17.97 3.83 -14.97
C LYS A 83 18.73 2.51 -14.80
N LYS A 84 19.90 2.39 -15.45
CA LYS A 84 20.75 1.20 -15.28
C LYS A 84 21.17 0.99 -13.82
N PHE A 85 21.58 2.05 -13.14
CA PHE A 85 22.01 1.96 -11.74
C PHE A 85 20.84 1.61 -10.81
N GLN A 86 19.65 2.15 -11.06
CA GLN A 86 18.43 1.75 -10.34
C GLN A 86 18.12 0.26 -10.52
N ASP A 87 18.26 -0.26 -11.74
CA ASP A 87 18.01 -1.68 -12.03
C ASP A 87 19.08 -2.58 -11.39
N ASP A 88 20.36 -2.16 -11.41
CA ASP A 88 21.45 -2.86 -10.72
C ASP A 88 21.14 -2.93 -9.20
N LEU A 89 20.75 -1.81 -8.58
CA LEU A 89 20.41 -1.72 -7.17
C LEU A 89 19.18 -2.57 -6.81
N PHE A 90 18.14 -2.53 -7.65
CA PHE A 90 16.95 -3.35 -7.47
C PHE A 90 17.30 -4.84 -7.46
N ASN A 91 18.07 -5.30 -8.45
CA ASN A 91 18.49 -6.69 -8.55
C ASN A 91 19.39 -7.10 -7.38
N GLU A 92 20.26 -6.22 -6.92
CA GLU A 92 21.10 -6.44 -5.74
C GLU A 92 20.27 -6.62 -4.47
N ILE A 93 19.29 -5.74 -4.23
CA ILE A 93 18.40 -5.80 -3.06
C ILE A 93 17.56 -7.07 -3.10
N VAL A 94 16.87 -7.33 -4.22
CA VAL A 94 16.01 -8.52 -4.39
C VAL A 94 16.83 -9.80 -4.33
N GLY A 95 18.04 -9.82 -4.87
CA GLY A 95 18.94 -10.97 -4.84
C GLY A 95 19.40 -11.37 -3.43
N ARG A 96 19.27 -10.48 -2.43
CA ARG A 96 19.58 -10.76 -1.02
C ARG A 96 18.37 -11.22 -0.19
N ILE A 97 17.17 -11.14 -0.76
CA ILE A 97 15.95 -11.55 -0.08
C ILE A 97 15.67 -13.01 -0.41
N LYS A 98 15.53 -13.84 0.63
CA LYS A 98 15.04 -15.22 0.47
C LYS A 98 13.57 -15.15 0.06
N LYS A 99 13.22 -15.72 -1.10
CA LYS A 99 11.86 -15.61 -1.66
C LYS A 99 10.86 -16.52 -0.95
N ASP A 100 11.33 -17.65 -0.45
CA ASP A 100 10.64 -18.57 0.44
C ASP A 100 11.12 -18.33 1.87
N ASP A 101 10.39 -17.54 2.65
CA ASP A 101 10.78 -17.24 4.02
C ASP A 101 9.66 -17.59 4.99
N GLU A 102 10.03 -17.94 6.22
CA GLU A 102 9.10 -18.24 7.30
C GLU A 102 9.54 -17.55 8.58
N THR A 103 8.57 -17.03 9.32
CA THR A 103 8.84 -16.46 10.64
C THR A 103 9.15 -17.56 11.64
N VAL A 104 9.99 -17.26 12.63
CA VAL A 104 10.18 -18.15 13.79
C VAL A 104 8.84 -18.43 14.47
N PRO A 105 8.42 -19.70 14.62
CA PRO A 105 7.13 -20.01 15.24
C PRO A 105 7.06 -19.62 16.72
N TYR A 106 5.91 -19.12 17.17
CA TYR A 106 5.66 -18.82 18.58
C TYR A 106 4.48 -19.65 19.12
N LEU A 107 4.61 -20.12 20.36
CA LEU A 107 3.56 -20.91 21.03
C LEU A 107 2.57 -19.99 21.75
N LYS A 108 1.29 -20.15 21.43
CA LYS A 108 0.17 -19.49 22.11
C LYS A 108 -1.04 -20.42 22.16
N ASN A 109 -1.65 -20.58 23.34
CA ASN A 109 -2.91 -21.30 23.52
C ASN A 109 -2.96 -22.71 22.87
N GLY A 110 -1.86 -23.47 22.97
CA GLY A 110 -1.75 -24.81 22.42
C GLY A 110 -1.45 -24.91 20.91
N TYR A 111 -1.14 -23.78 20.27
CA TYR A 111 -0.78 -23.71 18.85
C TYR A 111 0.54 -22.96 18.64
N TYR A 112 1.35 -23.46 17.71
CA TYR A 112 2.50 -22.74 17.16
C TYR A 112 2.04 -21.93 15.96
N TYR A 113 2.28 -20.63 15.96
CA TYR A 113 1.89 -19.72 14.90
C TYR A 113 3.10 -19.21 14.15
N TYR A 114 2.96 -19.07 12.84
CA TYR A 114 3.97 -18.49 11.95
C TYR A 114 3.31 -17.98 10.68
N SER A 115 4.04 -17.20 9.91
CA SER A 115 3.68 -16.86 8.53
C SER A 115 4.81 -17.29 7.59
N ARG A 116 4.44 -17.66 6.39
CA ARG A 116 5.39 -18.02 5.34
C ARG A 116 5.07 -17.32 4.02
N TYR A 117 6.09 -17.13 3.20
CA TYR A 117 5.99 -16.70 1.82
C TYR A 117 6.33 -17.86 0.89
N GLU A 118 5.64 -17.93 -0.23
CA GLU A 118 5.95 -18.88 -1.31
C GLU A 118 6.57 -18.15 -2.49
N GLU A 119 7.36 -18.86 -3.28
CA GLU A 119 7.94 -18.27 -4.49
C GLU A 119 6.84 -17.70 -5.41
N LYS A 120 7.08 -16.49 -5.92
CA LYS A 120 6.18 -15.77 -6.85
C LYS A 120 4.83 -15.40 -6.21
N LYS A 121 4.69 -15.49 -4.89
CA LYS A 121 3.57 -14.94 -4.12
C LYS A 121 3.99 -13.63 -3.47
N GLU A 122 3.08 -12.67 -3.45
CA GLU A 122 3.36 -11.31 -2.94
C GLU A 122 2.94 -11.15 -1.48
N TYR A 123 2.05 -12.02 -1.00
CA TYR A 123 1.45 -11.93 0.32
C TYR A 123 1.79 -13.14 1.19
N ALA A 124 1.84 -12.90 2.50
CA ALA A 124 2.06 -13.93 3.50
C ALA A 124 0.87 -14.91 3.56
N ILE A 125 1.21 -16.17 3.85
CA ILE A 125 0.28 -17.22 4.26
C ILE A 125 0.44 -17.39 5.76
N TYR A 126 -0.64 -17.20 6.51
CA TYR A 126 -0.65 -17.28 7.97
C TYR A 126 -1.10 -18.68 8.41
N CYS A 127 -0.23 -19.34 9.16
CA CYS A 127 -0.35 -20.75 9.49
C CYS A 127 -0.31 -20.98 11.00
N ARG A 128 -0.83 -22.14 11.42
CA ARG A 128 -0.63 -22.65 12.78
C ARG A 128 -0.46 -24.16 12.81
N LYS A 129 0.17 -24.69 13.85
CA LYS A 129 0.34 -26.13 14.11
C LYS A 129 -0.08 -26.46 15.54
N LYS A 130 -0.82 -27.54 15.74
CA LYS A 130 -1.39 -27.89 17.06
C LYS A 130 -0.38 -28.64 17.93
N GLY A 131 -0.03 -28.09 19.09
CA GLY A 131 0.73 -28.74 20.15
C GLY A 131 2.22 -29.02 19.88
N SER A 132 2.62 -29.26 18.63
CA SER A 132 4.02 -29.51 18.23
C SER A 132 4.36 -28.83 16.91
N LEU A 133 5.64 -28.55 16.67
CA LEU A 133 6.17 -28.09 15.38
C LEU A 133 6.13 -29.16 14.28
N ASP A 134 6.06 -30.44 14.69
CA ASP A 134 5.93 -31.59 13.78
C ASP A 134 4.47 -31.90 13.42
N ALA A 135 3.51 -31.19 14.02
CA ALA A 135 2.10 -31.36 13.67
C ALA A 135 1.79 -30.82 12.27
N GLU A 136 0.73 -31.35 11.67
CA GLU A 136 0.18 -30.87 10.40
C GLU A 136 -0.11 -29.35 10.43
N GLU A 137 0.22 -28.68 9.33
CA GLU A 137 -0.03 -27.25 9.16
C GLU A 137 -1.53 -26.98 8.93
N GLU A 138 -2.07 -26.01 9.66
CA GLU A 138 -3.40 -25.43 9.43
C GLU A 138 -3.23 -24.00 8.85
N VAL A 139 -3.62 -23.80 7.59
CA VAL A 139 -3.64 -22.46 6.97
C VAL A 139 -4.84 -21.68 7.49
N MET A 140 -4.57 -20.62 8.25
CA MET A 140 -5.61 -19.74 8.78
C MET A 140 -6.07 -18.74 7.71
N LEU A 141 -5.13 -18.15 6.99
CA LEU A 141 -5.39 -17.07 6.04
C LEU A 141 -4.33 -17.07 4.94
N ASP A 142 -4.74 -17.08 3.67
CA ASP A 142 -3.84 -16.85 2.53
C ASP A 142 -4.10 -15.45 1.97
N GLY A 143 -3.11 -14.56 2.11
CA GLY A 143 -3.23 -13.20 1.61
C GLY A 143 -3.30 -13.12 0.08
N ASN A 144 -2.76 -14.11 -0.64
CA ASN A 144 -2.73 -14.13 -2.11
C ASN A 144 -4.12 -14.46 -2.69
N GLU A 145 -4.85 -15.37 -2.06
CA GLU A 145 -6.23 -15.66 -2.43
C GLU A 145 -7.14 -14.44 -2.18
N LEU A 146 -6.95 -13.77 -1.03
CA LEU A 146 -7.78 -12.63 -0.63
C LEU A 146 -7.47 -11.34 -1.37
N ALA A 147 -6.22 -11.16 -1.81
CA ALA A 147 -5.81 -10.01 -2.61
C ALA A 147 -6.36 -10.06 -4.05
N GLY A 148 -6.87 -11.21 -4.50
CA GLY A 148 -7.35 -11.40 -5.85
C GLY A 148 -8.39 -10.35 -6.26
N GLY A 149 -8.08 -9.59 -7.33
CA GLY A 149 -8.96 -8.59 -7.90
C GLY A 149 -8.87 -7.18 -7.29
N TYR A 150 -7.94 -6.94 -6.37
CA TYR A 150 -7.67 -5.61 -5.83
C TYR A 150 -6.31 -5.07 -6.29
N ASP A 151 -6.26 -3.79 -6.66
CA ASP A 151 -5.01 -3.08 -6.98
C ASP A 151 -4.11 -2.86 -5.75
N TYR A 152 -4.72 -2.88 -4.56
CA TYR A 152 -4.05 -2.84 -3.27
C TYR A 152 -4.74 -3.79 -2.30
N PHE A 153 -3.95 -4.51 -1.50
CA PHE A 153 -4.47 -5.35 -0.44
C PHE A 153 -3.55 -5.32 0.78
N SER A 154 -4.15 -5.29 1.97
CA SER A 154 -3.42 -5.41 3.23
C SER A 154 -4.26 -6.17 4.25
N VAL A 155 -3.63 -7.15 4.90
CA VAL A 155 -4.13 -7.75 6.13
C VAL A 155 -3.65 -6.90 7.30
N GLY A 156 -4.60 -6.43 8.11
CA GLY A 156 -4.36 -5.70 9.34
C GLY A 156 -4.14 -6.63 10.54
N GLY A 157 -4.77 -6.31 11.66
CA GLY A 157 -4.69 -7.13 12.86
C GLY A 157 -5.34 -8.50 12.68
N MET A 158 -4.76 -9.51 13.34
CA MET A 158 -5.27 -10.88 13.39
C MET A 158 -5.35 -11.35 14.84
N SER A 159 -6.48 -11.96 15.21
CA SER A 159 -6.73 -12.40 16.58
C SER A 159 -7.58 -13.66 16.60
N VAL A 160 -7.04 -14.72 17.19
CA VAL A 160 -7.74 -16.01 17.36
C VAL A 160 -8.48 -16.03 18.70
N SER A 161 -9.71 -16.54 18.71
CA SER A 161 -10.54 -16.67 19.91
C SER A 161 -9.92 -17.62 20.95
N PRO A 162 -10.24 -17.45 22.24
CA PRO A 162 -9.74 -18.31 23.32
C PRO A 162 -9.99 -19.82 23.13
N ASP A 163 -11.05 -20.22 22.45
CA ASP A 163 -11.34 -21.62 22.10
C ASP A 163 -10.65 -22.11 20.82
N ASN A 164 -9.81 -21.29 20.20
CA ASN A 164 -9.09 -21.55 18.95
C ASN A 164 -9.96 -21.77 17.70
N ASN A 165 -11.27 -21.50 17.75
CA ASN A 165 -12.18 -21.80 16.65
C ASN A 165 -12.46 -20.63 15.72
N TRP A 166 -12.25 -19.39 16.15
CA TRP A 166 -12.54 -18.20 15.36
C TRP A 166 -11.30 -17.32 15.17
N LEU A 167 -11.12 -16.81 13.96
CA LEU A 167 -10.16 -15.78 13.61
C LEU A 167 -10.92 -14.50 13.29
N ALA A 168 -10.62 -13.43 14.01
CA ALA A 168 -10.93 -12.06 13.61
C ALA A 168 -9.74 -11.48 12.85
N TYR A 169 -9.96 -10.92 11.66
CA TYR A 169 -8.90 -10.35 10.84
C TYR A 169 -9.36 -9.10 10.08
N GLY A 170 -8.54 -8.05 10.06
CA GLY A 170 -8.81 -6.82 9.33
C GLY A 170 -8.31 -6.86 7.88
N ILE A 171 -9.08 -6.33 6.93
CA ILE A 171 -8.68 -6.13 5.53
C ILE A 171 -8.81 -4.65 5.15
N ASP A 172 -7.79 -4.11 4.49
CA ASP A 172 -7.81 -2.83 3.77
C ASP A 172 -7.49 -3.07 2.29
N THR A 173 -8.37 -2.63 1.40
CA THR A 173 -8.23 -2.74 -0.06
C THR A 173 -8.00 -1.40 -0.76
N LEU A 174 -7.93 -0.30 0.00
CA LEU A 174 -7.84 1.07 -0.53
C LEU A 174 -6.61 1.83 -0.03
N SER A 175 -5.76 1.20 0.79
CA SER A 175 -4.55 1.82 1.38
C SER A 175 -4.84 3.05 2.25
N ARG A 176 -6.07 3.13 2.78
CA ARG A 176 -6.50 4.25 3.63
C ARG A 176 -6.38 3.94 5.12
N ARG A 177 -5.93 2.72 5.46
CA ARG A 177 -5.92 2.18 6.83
C ARG A 177 -7.30 2.25 7.48
N PHE A 178 -8.33 2.07 6.66
CA PHE A 178 -9.72 1.82 7.06
C PHE A 178 -9.97 0.34 6.83
N TYR A 179 -9.95 -0.42 7.91
CA TYR A 179 -10.06 -1.85 7.80
C TYR A 179 -11.51 -2.29 8.03
N THR A 180 -11.89 -3.34 7.31
CA THR A 180 -13.09 -4.14 7.60
C THR A 180 -12.65 -5.40 8.35
N ILE A 181 -13.22 -5.64 9.54
CA ILE A 181 -12.95 -6.85 10.31
C ILE A 181 -13.89 -7.96 9.85
N HIS A 182 -13.29 -9.08 9.47
CA HIS A 182 -13.94 -10.32 9.07
C HIS A 182 -13.74 -11.39 10.14
N PHE A 183 -14.62 -12.40 10.13
CA PHE A 183 -14.57 -13.52 11.08
C PHE A 183 -14.57 -14.85 10.33
N LYS A 184 -13.52 -15.65 10.49
CA LYS A 184 -13.39 -16.99 9.90
C LYS A 184 -13.41 -18.06 10.98
N ASN A 185 -14.24 -19.07 10.83
CA ASN A 185 -14.19 -20.27 11.65
C ASN A 185 -13.03 -21.15 11.15
N LEU A 186 -12.02 -21.38 11.99
CA LEU A 186 -10.79 -22.08 11.63
C LEU A 186 -10.98 -23.60 11.50
N SER A 187 -11.99 -24.19 12.14
CA SER A 187 -12.28 -25.62 12.02
C SER A 187 -13.00 -25.97 10.73
N THR A 188 -13.84 -25.07 10.22
CA THR A 188 -14.67 -25.30 9.03
C THR A 188 -14.21 -24.54 7.79
N GLY A 189 -13.36 -23.52 7.95
CA GLY A 189 -12.97 -22.60 6.90
C GLY A 189 -14.01 -21.53 6.56
N ASN A 190 -15.22 -21.60 7.13
CA ASN A 190 -16.33 -20.70 6.81
C ASN A 190 -16.08 -19.27 7.32
N VAL A 191 -16.31 -18.29 6.46
CA VAL A 191 -16.26 -16.86 6.80
C VAL A 191 -17.69 -16.34 7.02
N LEU A 192 -17.92 -15.62 8.12
CA LEU A 192 -19.20 -14.97 8.38
C LEU A 192 -19.46 -13.86 7.35
N LYS A 193 -20.73 -13.70 6.97
CA LYS A 193 -21.15 -12.59 6.10
C LYS A 193 -21.10 -11.25 6.83
N GLN A 194 -21.30 -11.27 8.15
CA GLN A 194 -21.26 -10.10 9.02
C GLN A 194 -19.82 -9.65 9.20
N THR A 195 -19.59 -8.36 8.99
CA THR A 195 -18.28 -7.72 9.12
C THR A 195 -18.43 -6.41 9.91
N ILE A 196 -17.31 -5.86 10.36
CA ILE A 196 -17.27 -4.57 11.07
C ILE A 196 -16.41 -3.60 10.24
N PRO A 197 -17.01 -2.66 9.49
CA PRO A 197 -16.27 -1.66 8.72
C PRO A 197 -15.76 -0.52 9.60
N ASN A 198 -14.95 0.38 9.03
CA ASN A 198 -14.42 1.59 9.69
C ASN A 198 -13.66 1.30 10.99
N THR A 199 -12.68 0.41 10.93
CA THR A 199 -11.85 0.05 12.08
C THR A 199 -10.37 0.35 11.84
N THR A 200 -9.58 0.26 12.90
CA THR A 200 -8.10 0.25 12.83
C THR A 200 -7.54 -1.12 12.43
N GLY A 201 -8.39 -2.12 12.22
CA GLY A 201 -8.03 -3.46 11.72
C GLY A 201 -7.72 -4.50 12.78
N SER A 202 -7.70 -4.14 14.07
CA SER A 202 -7.47 -5.09 15.17
C SER A 202 -8.73 -5.30 16.00
N ALA A 203 -8.88 -6.53 16.52
CA ALA A 203 -9.91 -6.89 17.48
C ALA A 203 -9.34 -7.73 18.63
N ALA A 204 -9.89 -7.54 19.83
CA ALA A 204 -9.61 -8.35 21.01
C ALA A 204 -10.83 -9.19 21.37
N TRP A 205 -10.65 -10.50 21.49
CA TRP A 205 -11.72 -11.41 21.91
C TRP A 205 -11.95 -11.35 23.42
N ALA A 206 -13.21 -11.42 23.82
CA ALA A 206 -13.58 -11.80 25.19
C ALA A 206 -13.48 -13.33 25.37
N ASN A 207 -13.51 -13.78 26.61
CA ASN A 207 -13.41 -15.22 26.97
C ASN A 207 -14.64 -16.06 26.59
N ASP A 208 -15.74 -15.44 26.15
CA ASP A 208 -16.97 -16.11 25.73
C ASP A 208 -16.93 -16.66 24.29
N ASN A 209 -15.88 -16.33 23.53
CA ASN A 209 -15.70 -16.65 22.10
C ASN A 209 -16.79 -16.08 21.18
N LYS A 210 -17.52 -15.06 21.65
CA LYS A 210 -18.65 -14.44 20.93
C LYS A 210 -18.58 -12.92 20.90
N THR A 211 -17.86 -12.32 21.83
CA THR A 211 -17.70 -10.87 21.95
C THR A 211 -16.32 -10.45 21.51
N VAL A 212 -16.24 -9.37 20.73
CA VAL A 212 -14.98 -8.71 20.35
C VAL A 212 -15.03 -7.22 20.66
N PHE A 213 -13.88 -6.68 21.06
CA PHE A 213 -13.64 -5.25 21.22
C PHE A 213 -12.77 -4.76 20.08
N TYR A 214 -13.09 -3.60 19.52
CA TYR A 214 -12.36 -2.98 18.41
C TYR A 214 -12.38 -1.45 18.56
N THR A 215 -11.47 -0.78 17.86
CA THR A 215 -11.45 0.69 17.78
C THR A 215 -11.90 1.13 16.39
N SER A 216 -12.87 2.03 16.34
CA SER A 216 -13.31 2.69 15.12
C SER A 216 -12.55 3.99 14.87
N LYS A 217 -12.49 4.45 13.63
CA LYS A 217 -11.92 5.77 13.32
C LYS A 217 -12.99 6.84 13.24
N ASN A 218 -12.64 8.05 13.68
CA ASN A 218 -13.38 9.24 13.30
C ASN A 218 -13.19 9.47 11.79
N ILE A 219 -14.28 9.52 11.04
CA ILE A 219 -14.23 9.59 9.57
C ILE A 219 -13.68 10.91 9.03
N THR A 220 -13.60 11.96 9.86
CA THR A 220 -13.11 13.29 9.46
C THR A 220 -11.67 13.50 9.89
N THR A 221 -11.33 13.20 11.15
CA THR A 221 -9.98 13.43 11.68
C THR A 221 -9.05 12.23 11.45
N LEU A 222 -9.61 11.07 11.12
CA LEU A 222 -8.90 9.79 10.94
C LEU A 222 -8.22 9.26 12.21
N LEU A 223 -8.47 9.90 13.36
CA LEU A 223 -7.99 9.49 14.68
C LEU A 223 -8.86 8.36 15.23
N SER A 224 -8.20 7.46 15.97
CA SER A 224 -8.79 6.31 16.68
C SER A 224 -8.97 6.59 18.16
#